data_AF-A0A7S1W947-F1
#
_entry.id   AF-A0A7S1W947-F1
#
_cell.length_a   1.000
_cell.length_b   1.000
_cell.length_c   1.000
_cell.angle_alpha   90.00
_cell.angle_beta   90.00
_cell.angle_gamma   90.00
#
_symmetry.space_group_name_H-M   'P 1'
#
loop_
_entity.id
_entity.type
_entity.pdbx_description
1 polymer ?
#
loop_
_entity_poly.entity_id
_entity_poly.type
_entity_poly.pdbx_seq_one_letter_code
_entity_poly.pdbx_strand_id
1 'polypeptide(L)'
;MTNPQKWSVLQRTYRQLRLHGESETFLRHCVSVHDAAKCTQYAAIMLRHHRRLEEIREARAALPVYRVDRKVALWAGRRRVRWGLYRCRARLRVLNFVSDFFVVLTLLGIAWGIVSVFNIVRVALFKSRRLDLMTEQLLTAVWNLEHAEGCEDPRAVAAQ
;
A
#
# COMPACT_ATOMS: atom_id res chain seq x y z
N MET A 1 20.33 -9.08 -9.56
CA MET A 1 20.67 -9.50 -10.94
C MET A 1 19.71 -10.60 -11.39
N THR A 2 18.68 -10.25 -12.15
CA THR A 2 17.69 -11.19 -12.68
C THR A 2 18.25 -11.95 -13.88
N ASN A 3 18.38 -13.27 -13.76
CA ASN A 3 18.85 -14.12 -14.85
C ASN A 3 17.88 -14.02 -16.05
N PRO A 4 18.34 -13.58 -17.25
CA PRO A 4 17.48 -13.31 -18.41
C PRO A 4 16.69 -14.55 -18.88
N GLN A 5 17.20 -15.75 -18.62
CA GLN A 5 16.49 -16.99 -18.92
C GLN A 5 15.24 -17.18 -18.04
N LYS A 6 15.27 -16.74 -16.78
CA LYS A 6 14.10 -16.85 -15.88
C LYS A 6 12.95 -15.96 -16.34
N TRP A 7 13.28 -14.79 -16.89
CA TRP A 7 12.30 -13.83 -17.38
C TRP A 7 11.57 -14.33 -18.63
N SER A 8 12.29 -14.92 -19.59
CA SER A 8 11.67 -15.47 -20.79
C SER A 8 10.74 -16.65 -20.49
N VAL A 9 11.12 -17.50 -19.53
CA VAL A 9 10.27 -18.61 -19.04
C VAL A 9 8.99 -18.07 -18.37
N LEU A 10 9.12 -17.02 -17.55
CA LEU A 10 7.98 -16.35 -16.93
C LEU A 10 7.03 -15.77 -18.01
N GLN A 11 7.56 -15.03 -18.98
CA GLN A 11 6.74 -14.44 -20.05
C GLN A 11 5.98 -15.50 -20.86
N ARG A 12 6.62 -16.63 -21.17
CA ARG A 12 5.97 -17.75 -21.88
C ARG A 12 4.84 -18.37 -21.06
N THR A 13 5.08 -18.68 -19.78
CA THR A 13 4.04 -19.24 -18.89
C THR A 13 2.90 -18.25 -18.67
N TYR A 14 3.21 -16.98 -18.57
CA TYR A 14 2.24 -15.90 -18.44
C TYR A 14 1.33 -15.77 -19.68
N ARG A 15 1.92 -15.84 -20.88
CA ARG A 15 1.17 -15.86 -22.14
C ARG A 15 0.21 -17.04 -22.20
N GLN A 16 0.63 -18.23 -21.73
CA GLN A 16 -0.23 -19.41 -21.66
C GLN A 16 -1.39 -19.21 -20.67
N LEU A 17 -1.13 -18.67 -19.48
CA LEU A 17 -2.19 -18.37 -18.50
C LEU A 17 -3.24 -17.40 -19.04
N ARG A 18 -2.79 -16.39 -19.81
CA ARG A 18 -3.68 -15.45 -20.49
C ARG A 18 -4.56 -16.14 -21.54
N LEU A 19 -4.01 -17.10 -22.30
CA LEU A 19 -4.79 -17.91 -23.25
C LEU A 19 -5.86 -18.76 -22.54
N HIS A 20 -5.58 -19.25 -21.32
CA HIS A 20 -6.56 -19.98 -20.50
C HIS A 20 -7.54 -19.06 -19.73
N GLY A 21 -7.56 -17.76 -20.02
CA GLY A 21 -8.56 -16.81 -19.54
C GLY A 21 -8.29 -16.17 -18.17
N GLU A 22 -7.03 -16.20 -17.69
CA GLU A 22 -6.66 -15.43 -16.50
C GLU A 22 -6.61 -13.91 -16.79
N SER A 23 -7.00 -13.10 -15.81
CA SER A 23 -7.02 -11.64 -15.95
C SER A 23 -5.60 -11.06 -16.06
N GLU A 24 -5.38 -10.23 -17.08
CA GLU A 24 -4.10 -9.59 -17.33
C GLU A 24 -3.68 -8.63 -16.20
N THR A 25 -4.62 -7.87 -15.64
CA THR A 25 -4.34 -6.93 -14.55
C THR A 25 -3.91 -7.65 -13.29
N PHE A 26 -4.61 -8.74 -12.95
CA PHE A 26 -4.29 -9.58 -11.79
C PHE A 26 -2.89 -10.16 -11.90
N LEU A 27 -2.57 -10.74 -13.05
CA LEU A 27 -1.27 -11.36 -13.27
C LEU A 27 -0.15 -10.29 -13.27
N ARG A 28 -0.39 -9.08 -13.79
CA ARG A 28 0.64 -8.02 -13.89
C ARG A 28 1.00 -7.54 -12.50
N HIS A 29 -0.02 -7.35 -11.68
CA HIS A 29 0.11 -6.97 -10.30
C HIS A 29 0.82 -8.05 -9.46
N CYS A 30 0.58 -9.34 -9.72
CA CYS A 30 1.34 -10.40 -9.07
C CYS A 30 2.84 -10.33 -9.37
N VAL A 31 3.22 -10.04 -10.63
CA VAL A 31 4.62 -9.93 -11.05
C VAL A 31 5.31 -8.69 -10.48
N SER A 32 4.59 -7.58 -10.28
CA SER A 32 5.17 -6.38 -9.67
C SER A 32 5.41 -6.53 -8.17
N VAL A 33 4.56 -7.30 -7.47
CA VAL A 33 4.61 -7.43 -6.00
C VAL A 33 5.53 -8.56 -5.55
N HIS A 34 5.64 -9.65 -6.31
CA HIS A 34 6.33 -10.87 -5.88
C HIS A 34 7.58 -11.17 -6.71
N ASP A 35 8.57 -11.79 -6.07
CA ASP A 35 9.78 -12.28 -6.75
C ASP A 35 9.42 -13.20 -7.94
N ALA A 36 10.12 -13.02 -9.06
CA ALA A 36 9.91 -13.72 -10.31
C ALA A 36 9.94 -15.25 -10.12
N ALA A 37 10.76 -15.77 -9.19
CA ALA A 37 10.82 -17.19 -8.88
C ALA A 37 9.53 -17.74 -8.25
N LYS A 38 8.88 -16.98 -7.36
CA LYS A 38 7.60 -17.38 -6.77
C LYS A 38 6.48 -17.26 -7.81
N CYS A 39 6.51 -16.22 -8.62
CA CYS A 39 5.56 -16.02 -9.73
C CYS A 39 5.60 -17.16 -10.74
N THR A 40 6.78 -17.61 -11.17
CA THR A 40 6.88 -18.76 -12.09
C THR A 40 6.38 -20.05 -11.46
N GLN A 41 6.64 -20.29 -10.17
CA GLN A 41 6.15 -21.48 -9.46
C GLN A 41 4.62 -21.51 -9.38
N TYR A 42 3.99 -20.41 -8.96
CA TYR A 42 2.53 -20.31 -8.92
C TYR A 42 1.90 -20.39 -10.31
N ALA A 43 2.51 -19.74 -11.31
CA ALA A 43 2.09 -19.82 -12.70
C ALA A 43 2.09 -21.27 -13.21
N ALA A 44 3.16 -22.04 -12.93
CA ALA A 44 3.26 -23.44 -13.31
C ALA A 44 2.20 -24.32 -12.62
N ILE A 45 1.91 -24.06 -11.34
CA ILE A 45 0.85 -24.78 -10.60
C ILE A 45 -0.53 -24.48 -11.20
N MET A 46 -0.83 -23.21 -11.51
CA MET A 46 -2.10 -22.83 -12.15
C MET A 46 -2.23 -23.48 -13.55
N LEU A 47 -1.17 -23.50 -14.35
CA LEU A 47 -1.15 -24.18 -15.65
C LEU A 47 -1.42 -25.67 -15.54
N ARG A 48 -0.85 -26.35 -14.54
CA ARG A 48 -1.14 -27.78 -14.28
C ARG A 48 -2.61 -28.01 -13.97
N HIS A 49 -3.24 -27.12 -13.21
CA HIS A 49 -4.67 -27.23 -12.92
C HIS A 49 -5.54 -26.95 -14.15
N HIS A 50 -5.16 -25.99 -15.01
CA HIS A 50 -5.85 -25.74 -16.28
C HIS A 50 -5.77 -26.94 -17.23
N ARG A 51 -4.58 -27.52 -17.41
CA ARG A 51 -4.41 -28.76 -18.21
C ARG A 51 -5.25 -29.91 -17.67
N ARG A 52 -5.24 -30.13 -16.35
CA ARG A 52 -6.11 -31.15 -15.73
C ARG A 52 -7.60 -30.89 -15.96
N LEU A 53 -8.04 -29.63 -16.07
CA LEU A 53 -9.43 -29.32 -16.41
C LEU A 53 -9.75 -29.64 -17.86
N GLU A 54 -8.81 -29.43 -18.77
CA GLU A 54 -8.91 -29.81 -20.19
C GLU A 54 -8.95 -31.33 -20.34
N GLU A 55 -8.03 -32.07 -19.71
CA GLU A 55 -8.02 -33.54 -19.67
C GLU A 55 -9.35 -34.11 -19.15
N ILE A 56 -9.90 -33.55 -18.06
CA ILE A 56 -11.21 -33.96 -17.52
C ILE A 56 -12.35 -33.62 -18.50
N ARG A 57 -12.24 -32.52 -19.25
CA ARG A 57 -13.25 -32.12 -20.25
C ARG A 57 -13.22 -33.05 -21.46
N GLU A 58 -12.04 -33.40 -21.95
CA GLU A 58 -11.83 -34.37 -23.03
C GLU A 58 -12.29 -35.76 -22.62
N ALA A 59 -11.90 -36.22 -21.43
CA ALA A 59 -12.35 -37.50 -20.88
C ALA A 59 -13.88 -37.57 -20.75
N ARG A 60 -14.53 -36.46 -20.38
CA ARG A 60 -16.00 -36.37 -20.34
C ARG A 60 -16.63 -36.41 -21.74
N ALA A 61 -15.99 -35.79 -22.73
CA ALA A 61 -16.47 -35.79 -24.12
C ALA A 61 -16.35 -37.18 -24.77
N ALA A 62 -15.31 -37.94 -24.42
CA ALA A 62 -15.09 -39.31 -24.89
C ALA A 62 -16.02 -40.35 -24.23
N LEU A 63 -16.76 -40.00 -23.18
CA LEU A 63 -17.63 -40.92 -22.46
C LEU A 63 -19.04 -40.98 -23.07
N PRO A 64 -19.56 -42.18 -23.35
CA PRO A 64 -20.91 -42.34 -23.86
C PRO A 64 -21.96 -41.92 -22.82
N VAL A 65 -23.15 -41.52 -23.30
CA VAL A 65 -24.15 -40.79 -22.50
C VAL A 65 -24.61 -41.56 -21.27
N TYR A 66 -24.70 -42.88 -21.37
CA TYR A 66 -25.25 -43.80 -20.35
C TYR A 66 -24.30 -44.13 -19.18
N ARG A 67 -23.02 -43.76 -19.21
CA ARG A 67 -22.11 -43.98 -18.07
C ARG A 67 -22.21 -42.86 -17.03
N VAL A 68 -23.32 -42.81 -16.30
CA VAL A 68 -23.62 -41.77 -15.31
C VAL A 68 -22.61 -41.78 -14.15
N ASP A 69 -22.25 -42.95 -13.62
CA ASP A 69 -21.33 -43.05 -12.47
C ASP A 69 -19.93 -42.48 -12.78
N ARG A 70 -19.40 -42.78 -13.97
CA ARG A 70 -18.12 -42.20 -14.43
C ARG A 70 -18.22 -40.69 -14.65
N LYS A 71 -19.38 -40.19 -15.09
CA LYS A 71 -19.62 -38.73 -15.22
C LYS A 71 -19.67 -38.04 -13.86
N VAL A 72 -20.26 -38.67 -12.84
CA VAL A 72 -20.29 -38.15 -11.46
C VAL A 72 -18.87 -38.12 -10.87
N ALA A 73 -18.10 -39.19 -11.04
CA ALA A 73 -16.70 -39.24 -10.60
C ALA A 73 -15.84 -38.15 -11.27
N LEU A 74 -16.00 -37.93 -12.58
CA LEU A 74 -15.33 -36.85 -13.30
C LEU A 74 -15.79 -35.45 -12.86
N TRP A 75 -17.06 -35.27 -12.53
CA TRP A 75 -17.57 -34.01 -12.00
C TRP A 75 -16.98 -33.70 -10.63
N ALA A 76 -16.88 -34.68 -9.74
CA ALA A 76 -16.20 -34.55 -8.44
C ALA A 76 -14.71 -34.23 -8.61
N GLY A 77 -14.04 -34.88 -9.57
CA GLY A 77 -12.65 -34.56 -9.97
C GLY A 77 -12.52 -33.12 -10.45
N ARG A 78 -13.40 -32.68 -11.37
CA ARG A 78 -13.44 -31.31 -11.89
C ARG A 78 -13.62 -30.29 -10.77
N ARG A 79 -14.51 -30.58 -9.83
CA ARG A 79 -14.76 -29.71 -8.68
C ARG A 79 -13.51 -29.57 -7.82
N ARG A 80 -12.84 -30.68 -7.47
CA ARG A 80 -11.57 -30.65 -6.72
C ARG A 80 -10.50 -29.81 -7.41
N VAL A 81 -10.31 -29.96 -8.71
CA VAL A 81 -9.33 -29.15 -9.48
C VAL A 81 -9.71 -27.67 -9.50
N ARG A 82 -11.00 -27.34 -9.66
CA ARG A 82 -11.50 -25.96 -9.56
C ARG A 82 -11.26 -25.34 -8.18
N TRP A 83 -11.48 -26.10 -7.10
CA TRP A 83 -11.17 -25.65 -5.75
C TRP A 83 -9.67 -25.35 -5.58
N GLY A 84 -8.79 -26.15 -6.17
CA GLY A 84 -7.34 -25.88 -6.21
C GLY A 84 -7.01 -24.56 -6.89
N LEU A 85 -7.60 -24.30 -8.06
CA LEU A 85 -7.47 -23.02 -8.78
C LEU A 85 -8.00 -21.85 -7.95
N TYR A 86 -9.18 -22.00 -7.32
CA TYR A 86 -9.76 -20.96 -6.48
C TYR A 86 -8.85 -20.64 -5.29
N ARG A 87 -8.31 -21.66 -4.63
CA ARG A 87 -7.38 -21.50 -3.50
C ARG A 87 -6.10 -20.79 -3.92
N CYS A 88 -5.55 -21.12 -5.09
CA CYS A 88 -4.38 -20.42 -5.63
C CYS A 88 -4.70 -18.94 -5.88
N ARG A 89 -5.81 -18.65 -6.58
CA ARG A 89 -6.25 -17.26 -6.84
C ARG A 89 -6.51 -16.49 -5.55
N ALA A 90 -7.17 -17.10 -4.58
CA ALA A 90 -7.46 -16.49 -3.29
C ALA A 90 -6.17 -16.14 -2.54
N ARG A 91 -5.21 -17.07 -2.48
CA ARG A 91 -3.93 -16.85 -1.81
C ARG A 91 -3.15 -15.69 -2.44
N LEU A 92 -3.08 -15.66 -3.77
CA LEU A 92 -2.42 -14.58 -4.51
C LEU A 92 -3.13 -13.23 -4.30
N ARG A 93 -4.47 -13.19 -4.32
CA ARG A 93 -5.21 -11.95 -4.03
C ARG A 93 -5.00 -11.45 -2.61
N VAL A 94 -4.99 -12.35 -1.62
CA VAL A 94 -4.74 -11.97 -0.22
C VAL A 94 -3.34 -11.39 -0.08
N LEU A 95 -2.32 -12.02 -0.69
CA LEU A 95 -0.95 -11.50 -0.65
C LEU A 95 -0.83 -10.13 -1.32
N ASN A 96 -1.48 -9.93 -2.48
CA ASN A 96 -1.52 -8.63 -3.14
C ASN A 96 -2.23 -7.59 -2.27
N PHE A 97 -3.38 -7.92 -1.68
CA PHE A 97 -4.11 -7.03 -0.79
C PHE A 97 -3.29 -6.62 0.44
N VAL A 98 -2.53 -7.56 1.02
CA VAL A 98 -1.62 -7.26 2.13
C VAL A 98 -0.54 -6.27 1.67
N SER A 99 0.06 -6.48 0.49
CA SER A 99 1.06 -5.55 -0.05
C SER A 99 0.46 -4.16 -0.30
N ASP A 100 -0.71 -4.06 -0.90
CA ASP A 100 -1.38 -2.78 -1.16
C ASP A 100 -1.71 -2.07 0.16
N PHE A 101 -2.17 -2.83 1.16
CA PHE A 101 -2.45 -2.30 2.49
C PHE A 101 -1.19 -1.73 3.15
N PHE A 102 -0.04 -2.38 3.02
CA PHE A 102 1.24 -1.85 3.50
C PHE A 102 1.61 -0.53 2.83
N VAL A 103 1.41 -0.41 1.51
CA VAL A 103 1.67 0.84 0.78
C VAL A 103 0.76 1.97 1.24
N VAL A 104 -0.53 1.69 1.46
CA VAL A 104 -1.47 2.69 1.99
C VAL A 104 -1.08 3.10 3.40
N LEU A 105 -0.69 2.14 4.25
CA LEU A 105 -0.31 2.40 5.63
C LEU A 105 0.98 3.22 5.73
N THR A 106 1.97 2.98 4.86
CA THR A 106 3.17 3.82 4.80
C THR A 106 2.87 5.22 4.30
N LEU A 107 2.01 5.38 3.29
CA LEU A 107 1.56 6.70 2.83
C LEU A 107 0.84 7.48 3.93
N LEU A 108 -0.06 6.82 4.68
CA LEU A 108 -0.73 7.42 5.84
C LEU A 108 0.28 7.82 6.92
N GLY A 109 1.27 6.97 7.19
CA GLY A 109 2.35 7.28 8.13
C GLY A 109 3.17 8.51 7.72
N ILE A 110 3.52 8.63 6.44
CA ILE A 110 4.23 9.80 5.90
C ILE A 110 3.36 11.06 6.02
N ALA A 111 2.09 10.98 5.61
CA ALA A 111 1.15 12.10 5.72
C ALA A 111 0.99 12.56 7.17
N TRP A 112 0.85 11.60 8.10
CA TRP A 112 0.79 11.88 9.53
C TRP A 112 2.07 12.55 10.04
N GLY A 113 3.23 12.07 9.59
CA GLY A 113 4.53 12.69 9.90
C GLY A 113 4.59 14.16 9.48
N ILE A 114 4.16 14.47 8.25
CA ILE A 114 4.11 15.85 7.73
C ILE A 114 3.18 16.73 8.58
N VAL A 115 1.97 16.23 8.89
CA VAL A 115 1.01 16.96 9.74
C VAL A 115 1.57 17.21 11.14
N SER A 116 2.26 16.22 11.71
CA SER A 116 2.90 16.33 13.02
C SER A 116 3.98 17.42 13.01
N VAL A 117 4.88 17.40 12.02
CA VAL A 117 5.93 18.43 11.87
C VAL A 117 5.30 19.79 11.67
N PHE A 118 4.29 19.91 10.81
CA PHE A 118 3.58 21.16 10.56
C PHE A 118 2.96 21.71 11.85
N ASN A 119 2.32 20.85 12.65
CA ASN A 119 1.73 21.24 13.93
C ASN A 119 2.79 21.69 14.95
N ILE A 120 3.93 20.98 15.04
CA ILE A 120 5.05 21.37 15.91
C ILE A 120 5.60 22.74 15.50
N VAL A 121 5.85 22.95 14.21
CA VAL A 121 6.34 24.23 13.67
C VAL A 121 5.31 25.33 13.94
N ARG A 122 4.02 25.08 13.73
CA ARG A 122 2.95 26.03 14.01
C ARG A 122 2.93 26.42 15.49
N VAL A 123 3.00 25.46 16.41
CA VAL A 123 3.05 25.73 17.86
C VAL A 123 4.30 26.54 18.22
N ALA A 124 5.46 26.21 17.64
CA ALA A 124 6.70 26.95 17.85
C ALA A 124 6.60 28.40 17.38
N LEU A 125 6.04 28.65 16.18
CA LEU A 125 5.83 29.99 15.63
C LEU A 125 4.82 30.81 16.44
N PHE A 126 3.74 30.18 16.92
CA PHE A 126 2.80 30.86 17.82
C PHE A 126 3.44 31.22 19.15
N LYS A 127 4.29 30.35 19.69
CA LYS A 127 5.04 30.62 20.92
C LYS A 127 6.07 31.74 20.74
N SER A 128 6.79 31.77 19.62
CA SER A 128 7.77 32.83 19.34
C SER A 128 7.10 34.19 19.18
N ARG A 129 6.02 34.29 18.38
CA ARG A 129 5.26 35.54 18.23
C ARG A 129 4.71 36.07 19.56
N ARG A 130 4.31 35.17 20.47
CA ARG A 130 3.83 35.58 21.80
C ARG A 130 4.95 36.15 22.66
N LEU A 131 6.16 35.60 22.56
CA LEU A 131 7.34 36.12 23.25
C LEU A 131 7.74 37.48 22.70
N ASP A 132 7.75 37.65 21.38
CA ASP A 132 8.08 38.94 20.72
C ASP A 132 7.11 40.05 21.15
N LEU A 133 5.80 39.76 21.19
CA LEU A 133 4.78 40.71 21.66
C LEU A 133 4.95 41.08 23.13
N MET A 134 5.34 40.12 23.99
CA MET A 134 5.60 40.40 25.41
C MET A 134 6.84 41.26 25.59
N THR A 135 7.89 41.04 24.78
CA THR A 135 9.10 41.88 24.83
C THR A 135 8.84 43.30 24.35
N GLU A 136 8.06 43.50 23.28
CA GLU A 136 7.68 44.85 22.85
C GLU A 136 6.86 45.59 23.91
N GLN A 137 5.89 44.90 24.54
CA GLN A 137 5.10 45.49 25.63
C GLN A 137 5.96 45.87 26.83
N LEU A 138 6.92 45.01 27.22
CA LEU A 138 7.85 45.30 28.31
C LEU A 138 8.77 46.47 27.97
N LEU A 139 9.31 46.53 26.76
CA LEU A 139 10.16 47.65 26.32
C LEU A 139 9.37 48.97 26.30
N THR A 140 8.11 48.93 25.84
CA THR A 140 7.25 50.12 25.86
C THR A 140 6.92 50.56 27.28
N ALA A 141 6.66 49.60 28.19
CA ALA A 141 6.40 49.90 29.59
C ALA A 141 7.64 50.48 30.30
N VAL A 142 8.82 49.92 30.04
CA VAL A 142 10.10 50.42 30.57
C VAL A 142 10.39 51.82 30.04
N TRP A 143 10.23 52.05 28.73
CA TRP A 143 10.41 53.37 28.12
C TRP A 143 9.48 54.43 28.73
N ASN A 144 8.21 54.08 28.96
CA ASN A 144 7.23 54.97 29.58
C ASN A 144 7.55 55.27 31.06
N LEU A 145 8.11 54.31 31.80
CA LEU A 145 8.56 54.51 33.18
C LEU A 145 9.78 55.45 33.24
N GLU A 146 10.76 55.25 32.36
CA GLU A 146 11.96 56.08 32.27
C GLU A 146 11.62 57.54 31.88
N HIS A 147 10.63 57.73 31.00
CA HIS A 147 10.13 59.07 30.65
C HIS A 147 9.24 59.71 31.71
N ALA A 148 8.62 58.91 32.60
CA ALA A 148 7.85 59.42 33.72
C ALA A 148 8.76 59.90 34.87
N GLU A 149 9.88 59.22 35.12
CA GLU A 149 10.89 59.64 36.11
C GLU A 149 11.71 60.85 35.62
N GLY A 150 11.91 61.02 34.30
CA GLY A 150 12.49 62.24 33.70
C GLY A 150 11.60 63.49 33.79
N CYS A 151 10.40 63.40 34.35
CA CYS A 151 9.49 64.51 34.63
C CYS A 151 9.44 64.83 36.14
N GLU A 152 10.56 64.69 36.85
CA GLU A 152 10.74 65.46 38.08
C GLU A 152 10.81 66.94 37.74
N ASP A 153 9.76 67.65 38.15
CA ASP A 153 9.58 69.09 38.06
C ASP A 153 10.89 69.84 38.40
N PRO A 154 11.47 70.67 37.50
CA PRO A 154 12.61 71.53 37.84
C PRO A 154 12.28 72.59 38.91
N ARG A 155 11.09 72.56 39.49
CA ARG A 155 10.61 73.46 40.55
C ARG A 155 10.91 72.97 41.96
N ALA A 156 11.31 71.72 42.16
CA ALA A 156 11.64 71.20 43.49
C ALA A 156 13.08 71.52 43.96
N VAL A 157 14.00 71.88 43.04
CA VAL A 157 15.42 72.18 43.37
C VAL A 157 15.65 73.66 43.70
N ALA A 158 14.64 74.53 43.51
CA ALA A 158 14.76 75.97 43.81
C ALA A 158 14.37 76.35 45.25
N ALA A 159 14.12 75.37 46.13
CA ALA A 159 13.65 75.60 47.50
C ALA A 159 14.55 74.99 48.60
N GLN A 160 15.85 74.79 48.33
CA GLN A 160 16.86 74.52 49.36
C GLN A 160 18.03 75.51 49.25
#